data_AF-A0A7L1XDS6-F1
#
_entry.id   AF-A0A7L1XDS6-F1
#
_cell.length_a   1.000
_cell.length_b   1.000
_cell.length_c   1.000
_cell.angle_alpha   90.00
_cell.angle_beta   90.00
_cell.angle_gamma   90.00
#
_symmetry.space_group_name_H-M   'P 1'
#
loop_
_entity.id
_entity.type
_entity.pdbx_description
1 polymer ?
#
loop_
_entity_poly.entity_id
_entity_poly.type
_entity_poly.pdbx_seq_one_letter_code
_entity_poly.pdbx_strand_id
1 'polypeptide(L)'
;SSSVMNRSEHLSCPLGFGHYNAVDICILETVVIVLLTFLIIAGNLTVIFVFHCAPLLHHYTTSYFIQTMAYADLFVGVSCLVPTLSLLHYSTGVHESLTCQVFGYIISVLKSVSMACLACISVDRYLAITKPLSYNQLVTPCRLRICIILIWIYSCLIFLPSFFGWGKPGYHGDIFEWCATSWLTNAYFTGFIVCLLYAPAAFVICFTYFHIFKICRQHTKEINDRRARFPSHEVDAAGETGHSPDRRYAMVLFRITSVFYMLWLPYIIYFLLESSRVLENPALSFLTTWLAISNSFCNCVIYSLSNSVFRLGLRRLSETICSSC
;
A
#
# COMPACT_ATOMS: atom_id res chain seq x y z
N SER A 1 39.45 9.33 33.56
CA SER A 1 38.96 8.02 33.12
C SER A 1 37.54 7.83 33.60
N SER A 2 36.60 8.42 32.88
CA SER A 2 35.16 8.36 33.16
C SER A 2 34.56 7.25 32.30
N SER A 3 34.00 6.26 32.99
CA SER A 3 33.31 5.10 32.46
C SER A 3 32.26 5.48 31.41
N VAL A 4 32.52 5.08 30.16
CA VAL A 4 31.51 4.99 29.10
C VAL A 4 30.50 3.94 29.55
N MET A 5 29.38 4.40 30.10
CA MET A 5 28.25 3.56 30.44
C MET A 5 27.62 3.12 29.11
N ASN A 6 27.85 1.85 28.76
CA ASN A 6 27.29 1.18 27.59
C ASN A 6 25.77 1.16 27.76
N ARG A 7 25.08 2.18 27.21
CA ARG A 7 23.62 2.26 27.23
C ARG A 7 23.13 1.30 26.15
N SER A 8 22.75 0.10 26.57
CA SER A 8 22.02 -0.88 25.77
C SER A 8 20.83 -0.20 25.10
N GLU A 9 20.67 -0.39 23.79
CA GLU A 9 19.47 -0.02 23.04
C GLU A 9 18.30 -0.82 23.66
N HIS A 10 17.48 -0.19 24.51
CA HIS A 10 16.40 -0.88 25.22
C HIS A 10 15.17 -0.94 24.34
N LEU A 11 14.94 -2.09 23.72
CA LEU A 11 13.83 -2.21 22.79
C LEU A 11 12.49 -2.29 23.54
N SER A 12 11.53 -1.43 23.17
CA SER A 12 10.16 -1.50 23.69
C SER A 12 9.47 -2.73 23.10
N CYS A 13 9.01 -3.69 23.93
CA CYS A 13 8.22 -4.85 23.50
C CYS A 13 6.71 -4.58 23.64
N PRO A 14 6.03 -4.01 22.61
CA PRO A 14 4.66 -3.56 22.72
C PRO A 14 3.62 -4.68 22.92
N LEU A 15 3.89 -5.91 22.51
CA LEU A 15 2.91 -7.01 22.65
C LEU A 15 3.00 -7.71 24.02
N GLY A 16 4.07 -7.49 24.80
CA GLY A 16 4.21 -7.97 26.18
C GLY A 16 4.23 -9.50 26.37
N PHE A 17 4.08 -10.30 25.32
CA PHE A 17 4.14 -11.77 25.37
C PHE A 17 5.56 -12.26 25.05
N GLY A 18 6.21 -12.92 26.01
CA GLY A 18 7.52 -13.55 25.82
C GLY A 18 8.72 -12.75 26.35
N HIS A 19 8.53 -11.94 27.39
CA HIS A 19 9.62 -11.25 28.09
C HIS A 19 10.52 -12.28 28.79
N TYR A 20 11.65 -12.63 28.17
CA TYR A 20 12.68 -13.44 28.83
C TYR A 20 13.63 -12.47 29.54
N ASN A 21 13.52 -12.39 30.87
CA ASN A 21 14.32 -11.50 31.75
C ASN A 21 15.86 -11.68 31.65
N ALA A 22 16.35 -12.59 30.81
CA ALA A 22 17.78 -12.81 30.57
C ALA A 22 18.29 -12.19 29.25
N VAL A 23 17.40 -11.88 28.30
CA VAL A 23 17.74 -11.26 27.00
C VAL A 23 16.54 -10.41 26.57
N ASP A 24 16.70 -9.08 26.52
CA ASP A 24 15.66 -8.10 26.14
C ASP A 24 15.28 -8.22 24.65
N ILE A 25 14.72 -9.36 24.22
CA ILE A 25 14.34 -9.65 22.83
C ILE A 25 12.82 -9.76 22.72
N CYS A 26 12.22 -8.89 21.91
CA CYS A 26 10.81 -8.95 21.53
C CYS A 26 10.62 -9.99 20.42
N ILE A 27 10.61 -11.28 20.79
CA ILE A 27 10.66 -12.41 19.84
C ILE A 27 9.46 -12.39 18.90
N LEU A 28 8.25 -12.19 19.43
CA LEU A 28 7.02 -12.22 18.63
C LEU A 28 7.01 -11.11 17.57
N GLU A 29 7.33 -9.89 17.99
CA GLU A 29 7.47 -8.72 17.13
C GLU A 29 8.52 -8.97 16.05
N THR A 30 9.70 -9.44 16.46
CA THR A 30 10.81 -9.73 15.53
C THR A 30 10.39 -10.74 14.47
N VAL A 31 9.75 -11.84 14.86
CA VAL A 31 9.27 -12.88 13.94
C VAL A 31 8.25 -12.31 12.95
N VAL A 32 7.28 -11.53 13.43
CA VAL A 32 6.26 -10.90 12.57
C VAL A 32 6.91 -9.96 11.56
N ILE A 33 7.85 -9.13 12.01
CA ILE A 33 8.54 -8.12 11.19
C ILE A 33 9.41 -8.80 10.13
N VAL A 34 10.21 -9.79 10.51
CA VAL A 34 11.08 -10.56 9.61
C VAL A 34 10.23 -11.27 8.55
N LEU A 35 9.19 -11.98 8.96
CA LEU A 35 8.30 -12.70 8.06
C LEU A 35 7.64 -11.74 7.06
N LEU A 36 7.11 -10.61 7.56
CA LEU A 36 6.44 -9.64 6.70
C LEU A 36 7.41 -8.98 5.72
N THR A 37 8.61 -8.64 6.19
CA THR A 37 9.67 -8.08 5.35
C THR A 37 10.03 -9.03 4.19
N PHE A 38 10.23 -10.31 4.50
CA PHE A 38 10.47 -11.34 3.49
C PHE A 38 9.33 -11.43 2.47
N LEU A 39 8.08 -11.51 2.94
CA LEU A 39 6.90 -11.60 2.07
C LEU A 39 6.75 -10.37 1.17
N ILE A 40 6.95 -9.16 1.70
CA ILE A 40 6.88 -7.91 0.93
C ILE A 40 7.95 -7.90 -0.17
N ILE A 41 9.20 -8.21 0.16
CA ILE A 41 10.30 -8.19 -0.81
C ILE A 41 10.07 -9.25 -1.90
N ALA A 42 9.84 -10.52 -1.51
CA ALA A 42 9.67 -11.62 -2.45
C ALA A 42 8.45 -11.41 -3.36
N GLY A 43 7.32 -10.98 -2.78
CA GLY A 43 6.09 -10.71 -3.53
C GLY A 43 6.27 -9.59 -4.56
N ASN A 44 6.80 -8.44 -4.15
CA ASN A 44 6.94 -7.31 -5.05
C ASN A 44 8.04 -7.51 -6.11
N LEU A 45 9.13 -8.23 -5.80
CA LEU A 45 10.10 -8.67 -6.80
C LEU A 45 9.45 -9.56 -7.87
N THR A 46 8.58 -10.50 -7.45
CA THR A 46 7.83 -11.35 -8.38
C THR A 46 6.93 -10.52 -9.28
N VAL A 47 6.21 -9.53 -8.73
CA VAL A 47 5.36 -8.62 -9.52
C VAL A 47 6.20 -7.86 -10.55
N ILE A 48 7.28 -7.21 -10.11
CA ILE A 48 8.17 -6.44 -11.00
C ILE A 48 8.71 -7.33 -12.12
N PHE A 49 9.21 -8.52 -11.76
CA PHE A 49 9.74 -9.48 -12.73
C PHE A 49 8.69 -9.90 -13.77
N VAL A 50 7.48 -10.27 -13.34
CA VAL A 50 6.38 -10.65 -14.26
C VAL A 50 6.05 -9.51 -15.22
N PHE A 51 6.02 -8.26 -14.75
CA PHE A 51 5.76 -7.09 -15.60
C PHE A 51 6.87 -6.84 -16.62
N HIS A 52 8.13 -7.12 -16.30
CA HIS A 52 9.25 -7.00 -17.24
C HIS A 52 9.26 -8.12 -18.29
N CYS A 53 8.89 -9.36 -17.90
CA CYS A 53 8.91 -10.51 -18.79
C CYS A 53 7.63 -10.67 -19.64
N ALA A 54 6.54 -9.97 -19.31
CA ALA A 54 5.26 -10.08 -20.00
C ALA A 54 4.92 -8.81 -20.81
N PRO A 55 5.39 -8.70 -22.07
CA PRO A 55 5.21 -7.49 -22.89
C PRO A 55 3.74 -7.12 -23.14
N LEU A 56 2.81 -8.09 -23.08
CA LEU A 56 1.37 -7.84 -23.23
C LEU A 56 0.78 -6.95 -22.11
N LEU A 57 1.40 -6.92 -20.92
CA LEU A 57 0.93 -6.10 -19.80
C LEU A 57 1.36 -4.63 -19.93
N HIS A 58 2.34 -4.31 -20.78
CA HIS A 58 2.90 -2.96 -20.92
C HIS A 58 1.94 -1.98 -21.62
N HIS A 59 0.96 -2.50 -22.38
CA HIS A 59 0.02 -1.69 -23.15
C HIS A 59 -1.05 -0.99 -22.31
N TYR A 60 -1.22 -1.38 -21.05
CA TYR A 60 -2.22 -0.77 -20.17
C TYR A 60 -1.61 0.39 -19.36
N THR A 61 -2.25 1.56 -19.43
CA THR A 61 -1.92 2.76 -18.63
C THR A 61 -1.92 2.47 -17.12
N THR A 62 -2.85 1.64 -16.65
CA THR A 62 -2.92 1.17 -15.25
C THR A 62 -1.64 0.44 -14.81
N SER A 63 -0.93 -0.21 -15.74
CA SER A 63 0.32 -0.92 -15.45
C SER A 63 1.43 0.02 -14.97
N TYR A 64 1.46 1.29 -15.40
CA TYR A 64 2.43 2.28 -14.91
C TYR A 64 2.25 2.55 -13.41
N PHE A 65 1.01 2.72 -12.96
CA PHE A 65 0.72 2.89 -11.53
C PHE A 65 0.96 1.60 -10.74
N ILE A 66 0.60 0.43 -11.29
CA ILE A 66 0.85 -0.86 -10.63
C ILE A 66 2.36 -1.11 -10.44
N GLN A 67 3.18 -0.85 -11.47
CA GLN A 67 4.63 -0.95 -11.35
C GLN A 67 5.18 0.05 -10.32
N THR A 68 4.68 1.30 -10.33
CA THR A 68 5.10 2.32 -9.36
C THR A 68 4.78 1.89 -7.93
N MET A 69 3.60 1.30 -7.68
CA MET A 69 3.26 0.72 -6.38
C MET A 69 4.16 -0.46 -6.02
N ALA A 70 4.44 -1.36 -6.96
CA ALA A 70 5.32 -2.50 -6.70
C ALA A 70 6.75 -2.06 -6.30
N TYR A 71 7.28 -1.00 -6.92
CA TYR A 71 8.55 -0.40 -6.48
C TYR A 71 8.44 0.26 -5.10
N ALA A 72 7.38 1.03 -4.84
CA ALA A 72 7.18 1.66 -3.54
C ALA A 72 7.05 0.62 -2.41
N ASP A 73 6.27 -0.44 -2.63
CA ASP A 73 6.08 -1.55 -1.71
C ASP A 73 7.35 -2.38 -1.53
N LEU A 74 8.14 -2.59 -2.59
CA LEU A 74 9.47 -3.19 -2.48
C LEU A 74 10.39 -2.36 -1.57
N PHE A 75 10.41 -1.04 -1.77
CA PHE A 75 11.21 -0.14 -0.93
C PHE A 75 10.73 -0.13 0.53
N VAL A 76 9.42 -0.31 0.81
CA VAL A 76 8.93 -0.52 2.18
C VAL A 76 9.62 -1.75 2.79
N GLY A 77 9.62 -2.88 2.09
CA GLY A 77 10.28 -4.10 2.55
C GLY A 77 11.79 -3.92 2.77
N VAL A 78 12.50 -3.31 1.82
CA VAL A 78 13.94 -3.03 1.95
C VAL A 78 14.22 -2.11 3.13
N SER A 79 13.42 -1.06 3.33
CA SER A 79 13.56 -0.17 4.49
C SER A 79 13.27 -0.88 5.81
N CYS A 80 12.34 -1.85 5.85
CA CYS A 80 12.07 -2.68 7.04
C CYS A 80 13.23 -3.61 7.42
N LEU A 81 14.26 -3.79 6.58
CA LEU A 81 15.49 -4.47 6.99
C LEU A 81 16.24 -3.71 8.09
N VAL A 82 16.16 -2.37 8.12
CA VAL A 82 16.82 -1.54 9.13
C VAL A 82 16.34 -1.86 10.55
N PRO A 83 15.03 -1.77 10.88
CA PRO A 83 14.56 -2.16 12.21
C PRO A 83 14.76 -3.66 12.47
N THR A 84 14.71 -4.52 11.44
CA THR A 84 14.99 -5.96 11.60
C THR A 84 16.42 -6.22 12.09
N LEU A 85 17.42 -5.53 11.53
CA LEU A 85 18.81 -5.66 11.96
C LEU A 85 19.01 -5.12 13.38
N SER A 86 18.37 -4.00 13.72
CA SER A 86 18.39 -3.42 15.07
C SER A 86 17.82 -4.40 16.11
N LEU A 87 16.68 -5.04 15.80
CA LEU A 87 16.04 -6.06 16.65
C LEU A 87 16.93 -7.28 16.87
N LEU A 88 17.71 -7.67 15.87
CA LEU A 88 18.68 -8.77 15.95
C LEU A 88 20.01 -8.35 16.62
N HIS A 89 20.03 -7.21 17.32
CA HIS A 89 21.17 -6.68 18.05
C HIS A 89 22.40 -6.37 17.16
N TYR A 90 22.18 -6.12 15.87
CA TYR A 90 23.24 -5.64 14.99
C TYR A 90 23.32 -4.12 15.06
N SER A 91 24.34 -3.60 15.74
CA SER A 91 24.53 -2.15 15.88
C SER A 91 24.79 -1.50 14.52
N THR A 92 24.02 -0.47 14.20
CA THR A 92 24.16 0.29 12.95
C THR A 92 25.24 1.39 13.02
N GLY A 93 25.80 1.65 14.22
CA GLY A 93 26.81 2.69 14.43
C GLY A 93 26.31 4.13 14.28
N VAL A 94 25.00 4.34 14.14
CA VAL A 94 24.33 5.65 13.95
C VAL A 94 23.39 5.93 15.13
N HIS A 95 23.14 7.22 15.42
CA HIS A 95 22.19 7.62 16.46
C HIS A 95 20.78 7.11 16.14
N GLU A 96 20.19 6.38 17.09
CA GLU A 96 18.85 5.78 16.99
C GLU A 96 17.76 6.80 16.63
N SER A 97 17.84 8.01 17.19
CA SER A 97 16.89 9.10 16.93
C SER A 97 16.83 9.49 15.45
N LEU A 98 17.98 9.61 14.79
CA LEU A 98 18.05 9.91 13.36
C LEU A 98 17.55 8.72 12.54
N THR A 99 17.97 7.51 12.89
CA THR A 99 17.57 6.28 12.19
C THR A 99 16.05 6.10 12.21
N CYS A 100 15.41 6.26 13.37
CA CYS A 100 13.97 6.07 13.50
C CYS A 100 13.15 7.19 12.83
N GLN A 101 13.64 8.45 12.87
CA GLN A 101 13.02 9.57 12.17
C GLN A 101 13.07 9.39 10.65
N VAL A 102 14.24 9.04 10.12
CA VAL A 102 14.43 8.80 8.68
C VAL A 102 13.62 7.59 8.22
N PHE A 103 13.64 6.50 8.98
CA PHE A 103 12.84 5.31 8.69
C PHE A 103 11.34 5.65 8.68
N GLY A 104 10.84 6.32 9.72
CA GLY A 104 9.45 6.75 9.81
C GLY A 104 9.03 7.60 8.62
N TYR A 105 9.84 8.60 8.25
CA TYR A 105 9.62 9.45 7.08
C TYR A 105 9.56 8.64 5.77
N ILE A 106 10.55 7.78 5.52
CA ILE A 106 10.62 6.98 4.28
C ILE A 106 9.40 6.09 4.14
N ILE A 107 9.02 5.35 5.20
CA ILE A 107 7.83 4.48 5.13
C ILE A 107 6.57 5.33 4.90
N SER A 108 6.41 6.47 5.59
CA SER A 108 5.24 7.33 5.38
C SER A 108 5.14 7.85 3.94
N VAL A 109 6.27 8.28 3.35
CA VAL A 109 6.33 8.71 1.94
C VAL A 109 5.94 7.56 1.00
N LEU A 110 6.54 6.38 1.14
CA LEU A 110 6.27 5.22 0.27
C LEU A 110 4.81 4.74 0.34
N LYS A 111 4.23 4.79 1.54
CA LYS A 111 2.81 4.47 1.74
C LYS A 111 1.89 5.52 1.12
N SER A 112 2.26 6.79 1.18
CA SER A 112 1.55 7.87 0.48
C SER A 112 1.60 7.72 -1.04
N VAL A 113 2.76 7.38 -1.61
CA VAL A 113 2.90 7.08 -3.04
C VAL A 113 1.96 5.96 -3.44
N SER A 114 1.90 4.89 -2.66
CA SER A 114 1.02 3.75 -2.92
C SER A 114 -0.47 4.13 -2.87
N MET A 115 -0.87 4.91 -1.87
CA MET A 115 -2.26 5.38 -1.75
C MET A 115 -2.64 6.33 -2.89
N ALA A 116 -1.75 7.25 -3.28
CA ALA A 116 -1.98 8.16 -4.40
C ALA A 116 -2.09 7.40 -5.73
N CYS A 117 -1.26 6.37 -5.94
CA CYS A 117 -1.38 5.49 -7.11
C CYS A 117 -2.73 4.77 -7.16
N LEU A 118 -3.26 4.28 -6.03
CA LEU A 118 -4.60 3.68 -5.99
C LEU A 118 -5.71 4.67 -6.36
N ALA A 119 -5.60 5.93 -5.91
CA ALA A 119 -6.55 6.97 -6.30
C ALA A 119 -6.44 7.29 -7.80
N CYS A 120 -5.22 7.35 -8.35
CA CYS A 120 -5.03 7.53 -9.79
C CYS A 120 -5.56 6.35 -10.60
N ILE A 121 -5.43 5.11 -10.11
CA ILE A 121 -6.02 3.92 -10.75
C ILE A 121 -7.53 4.01 -10.77
N SER A 122 -8.17 4.45 -9.67
CA SER A 122 -9.63 4.58 -9.64
C SER A 122 -10.13 5.66 -10.61
N VAL A 123 -9.40 6.77 -10.74
CA VAL A 123 -9.67 7.83 -11.74
C VAL A 123 -9.44 7.33 -13.17
N ASP A 124 -8.34 6.63 -13.42
CA ASP A 124 -8.03 6.05 -14.73
C ASP A 124 -9.15 5.12 -15.21
N ARG A 125 -9.64 4.24 -14.32
CA ARG A 125 -10.78 3.36 -14.62
C ARG A 125 -12.07 4.11 -14.81
N TYR A 126 -12.33 5.12 -13.98
CA TYR A 126 -13.48 5.99 -14.14
C TYR A 126 -13.48 6.66 -15.52
N LEU A 127 -12.34 7.20 -15.97
CA LEU A 127 -12.22 7.82 -17.29
C LEU A 127 -12.40 6.82 -18.43
N ALA A 128 -11.80 5.61 -18.31
CA ALA A 128 -11.95 4.56 -19.32
C ALA A 128 -13.41 4.13 -19.51
N ILE A 129 -14.18 4.04 -18.42
CA ILE A 129 -15.59 3.61 -18.44
C ILE A 129 -16.51 4.76 -18.87
N THR A 130 -16.27 5.98 -18.39
CA THR A 130 -17.18 7.12 -18.65
C THR A 130 -16.94 7.81 -19.99
N LYS A 131 -15.72 7.78 -20.52
CA LYS A 131 -15.32 8.52 -21.74
C LYS A 131 -14.44 7.66 -22.66
N PRO A 132 -14.91 6.50 -23.16
CA PRO A 132 -14.08 5.54 -23.91
C PRO A 132 -13.45 6.14 -25.17
N LEU A 133 -14.16 7.00 -25.90
CA LEU A 133 -13.65 7.61 -27.14
C LEU A 133 -12.56 8.66 -26.90
N SER A 134 -12.68 9.44 -25.82
CA SER A 134 -11.70 10.48 -25.47
C SER A 134 -10.56 9.93 -24.61
N TYR A 135 -10.70 8.75 -24.02
CA TYR A 135 -9.74 8.16 -23.10
C TYR A 135 -8.30 8.16 -23.64
N ASN A 136 -8.11 7.68 -24.88
CA ASN A 136 -6.79 7.61 -25.53
C ASN A 136 -6.16 8.99 -25.79
N GLN A 137 -6.96 10.06 -25.83
CA GLN A 137 -6.48 11.43 -25.99
C GLN A 137 -6.19 12.09 -24.63
N LEU A 138 -6.91 11.69 -23.58
CA LEU A 138 -6.71 12.22 -22.22
C LEU A 138 -5.50 11.58 -21.53
N VAL A 139 -5.42 10.24 -21.55
CA VAL A 139 -4.44 9.45 -20.81
C VAL A 139 -3.28 9.06 -21.72
N THR A 140 -2.25 9.91 -21.75
CA THR A 140 -1.05 9.69 -22.57
C THR A 140 0.15 9.29 -21.72
N PRO A 141 1.15 8.57 -22.27
CA PRO A 141 2.33 8.15 -21.52
C PRO A 141 3.12 9.31 -20.89
N CYS A 142 3.20 10.45 -21.59
CA CYS A 142 3.87 11.65 -21.06
C CYS A 142 3.14 12.19 -19.82
N ARG A 143 1.81 12.33 -19.89
CA ARG A 143 1.00 12.78 -18.75
C ARG A 143 1.08 11.82 -17.56
N LEU A 144 1.11 10.50 -17.83
CA LEU A 144 1.29 9.49 -16.78
C LEU A 144 2.64 9.62 -16.07
N ARG A 145 3.74 9.80 -16.81
CA ARG A 145 5.08 10.01 -16.21
C ARG A 145 5.12 11.27 -15.36
N ILE A 146 4.56 12.38 -15.86
CA ILE A 146 4.46 13.63 -15.09
C ILE A 146 3.63 13.41 -13.82
N CYS A 147 2.50 12.71 -13.92
CA CYS A 147 1.65 12.39 -12.78
C CYS A 147 2.40 11.57 -11.71
N ILE A 148 3.18 10.56 -12.11
CA ILE A 148 4.00 9.76 -11.18
C ILE A 148 5.07 10.61 -10.49
N ILE A 149 5.78 11.48 -11.23
CA ILE A 149 6.76 12.39 -10.64
C ILE A 149 6.10 13.32 -9.61
N LEU A 150 4.93 13.87 -9.94
CA LEU A 150 4.17 14.71 -9.02
C LEU A 150 3.72 13.95 -7.77
N ILE A 151 3.33 12.68 -7.89
CA ILE A 151 2.99 11.83 -6.73
C ILE A 151 4.19 11.73 -5.79
N TRP A 152 5.39 11.41 -6.30
CA TRP A 152 6.59 11.31 -5.47
C TRP A 152 6.93 12.63 -4.76
N ILE A 153 6.95 13.73 -5.52
CA ILE A 153 7.23 15.06 -4.96
C ILE A 153 6.19 15.41 -3.88
N TYR A 154 4.92 15.20 -4.17
CA TYR A 154 3.82 15.48 -3.25
C TYR A 154 3.93 14.66 -1.95
N SER A 155 4.18 13.35 -2.06
CA SER A 155 4.36 12.47 -0.91
C SER A 155 5.56 12.90 -0.05
N CYS A 156 6.69 13.27 -0.65
CA CYS A 156 7.85 13.79 0.06
C CYS A 156 7.54 15.09 0.81
N LEU A 157 6.82 16.01 0.18
CA LEU A 157 6.49 17.33 0.73
C LEU A 157 5.52 17.28 1.91
N ILE A 158 4.51 16.39 1.88
CA ILE A 158 3.54 16.27 2.99
C ILE A 158 4.21 15.87 4.29
N PHE A 159 5.18 14.96 4.24
CA PHE A 159 5.84 14.47 5.45
C PHE A 159 7.10 15.26 5.83
N LEU A 160 7.61 16.12 4.94
CA LEU A 160 8.80 16.94 5.18
C LEU A 160 8.75 17.76 6.49
N PRO A 161 7.59 18.31 6.92
CA PRO A 161 7.49 19.02 8.21
C PRO A 161 7.93 18.21 9.43
N SER A 162 7.99 16.87 9.36
CA SER A 162 8.51 16.03 10.45
C SER A 162 9.95 16.36 10.84
N PHE A 163 10.77 16.84 9.88
CA PHE A 163 12.14 17.29 10.13
C PHE A 163 12.25 18.74 10.60
N PHE A 164 11.16 19.50 10.54
CA PHE A 164 11.10 20.92 10.92
C PHE A 164 10.32 21.14 12.23
N GLY A 165 10.25 20.12 13.09
CA GLY A 165 9.68 20.24 14.44
C GLY A 165 8.14 20.24 14.51
N TRP A 166 7.43 19.83 13.44
CA TRP A 166 5.97 19.73 13.46
C TRP A 166 5.44 18.53 14.26
N GLY A 167 6.33 17.60 14.62
CA GLY A 167 6.01 16.39 15.39
C GLY A 167 6.16 15.11 14.57
N LYS A 168 5.82 13.99 15.21
CA LYS A 168 5.89 12.66 14.62
C LYS A 168 4.81 12.48 13.52
N PRO A 169 5.16 12.06 12.29
CA PRO A 169 4.22 11.90 11.17
C PRO A 169 3.40 10.60 11.24
N GLY A 170 3.71 9.72 12.18
CA GLY A 170 3.10 8.40 12.32
C GLY A 170 3.96 7.46 13.15
N TYR A 171 3.45 6.26 13.43
CA TYR A 171 4.07 5.32 14.37
C TYR A 171 5.03 4.31 13.73
N HIS A 172 5.40 4.52 12.46
CA HIS A 172 6.26 3.59 11.74
C HIS A 172 7.63 3.45 12.44
N GLY A 173 8.14 4.54 13.03
CA GLY A 173 9.40 4.55 13.77
C GLY A 173 9.32 4.00 15.21
N ASP A 174 8.13 3.70 15.74
CA ASP A 174 7.95 3.32 17.16
C ASP A 174 8.52 1.94 17.53
N ILE A 175 9.06 1.23 16.54
CA ILE A 175 9.90 0.05 16.77
C ILE A 175 11.23 0.41 17.47
N PHE A 176 11.70 1.64 17.28
CA PHE A 176 12.84 2.21 17.98
C PHE A 176 12.36 2.93 19.26
N GLU A 177 13.04 2.68 20.37
CA GLU A 177 12.70 3.20 21.70
C GLU A 177 12.59 4.73 21.70
N TRP A 178 13.51 5.40 21.01
CA TRP A 178 13.54 6.87 20.98
C TRP A 178 12.29 7.45 20.32
N CYS A 179 11.85 6.90 19.19
CA CYS A 179 10.65 7.37 18.50
C CYS A 179 9.35 7.02 19.25
N ALA A 180 9.35 5.91 19.99
CA ALA A 180 8.21 5.52 20.83
C ALA A 180 8.04 6.43 22.05
N THR A 181 9.13 6.83 22.70
CA THR A 181 9.10 7.52 24.00
C THR A 181 9.29 9.03 23.90
N SER A 182 10.14 9.49 22.97
CA SER A 182 10.62 10.88 22.92
C SER A 182 10.02 11.68 21.77
N TRP A 183 9.55 11.02 20.70
CA TRP A 183 8.98 11.70 19.54
C TRP A 183 7.45 11.67 19.56
N LEU A 184 6.86 12.80 19.96
CA LEU A 184 5.41 12.92 20.12
C LEU A 184 4.72 13.36 18.83
N THR A 185 3.50 12.85 18.62
CA THR A 185 2.61 13.33 17.57
C THR A 185 2.03 14.71 17.91
N ASN A 186 1.55 15.41 16.90
CA ASN A 186 0.88 16.70 17.06
C ASN A 186 -0.45 16.67 16.31
N ALA A 187 -1.54 17.06 16.97
CA ALA A 187 -2.87 17.11 16.38
C ALA A 187 -2.94 18.00 15.11
N TYR A 188 -2.21 19.12 15.07
CA TYR A 188 -2.17 20.00 13.90
C TYR A 188 -1.48 19.32 12.72
N PHE A 189 -0.35 18.66 12.95
CA PHE A 189 0.37 17.95 11.89
C PHE A 189 -0.43 16.72 11.40
N THR A 190 -1.05 15.99 12.33
CA THR A 190 -1.96 14.89 12.02
C THR A 190 -3.15 15.36 11.18
N GLY A 191 -3.80 16.45 11.58
CA GLY A 191 -4.89 17.07 10.82
C GLY A 191 -4.44 17.52 9.43
N PHE A 192 -3.25 18.10 9.32
CA PHE A 192 -2.64 18.45 8.03
C PHE A 192 -2.47 17.22 7.12
N ILE A 193 -1.87 16.13 7.63
CA ILE A 193 -1.70 14.88 6.87
C ILE A 193 -3.07 14.31 6.47
N VAL A 194 -4.04 14.30 7.38
CA VAL A 194 -5.40 13.79 7.09
C VAL A 194 -6.08 14.60 5.99
N CYS A 195 -6.06 15.93 6.09
CA CYS A 195 -6.73 16.81 5.14
C CYS A 195 -6.08 16.82 3.76
N LEU A 196 -4.75 16.64 3.67
CA LEU A 196 -4.06 16.66 2.39
C LEU A 196 -3.97 15.26 1.77
N LEU A 197 -3.74 14.22 2.56
CA LEU A 197 -3.43 12.88 2.05
C LEU A 197 -4.60 11.91 2.22
N TYR A 198 -5.02 11.61 3.45
CA TYR A 198 -5.99 10.54 3.71
C TYR A 198 -7.40 10.86 3.20
N ALA A 199 -7.93 12.04 3.54
CA ALA A 199 -9.27 12.43 3.17
C ALA A 199 -9.45 12.64 1.66
N PRO A 200 -8.55 13.33 0.93
CA PRO A 200 -8.69 13.49 -0.51
C PRO A 200 -8.57 12.17 -1.28
N ALA A 201 -7.62 11.31 -0.92
CA ALA A 201 -7.48 10.00 -1.55
C ALA A 201 -8.74 9.15 -1.34
N ALA A 202 -9.26 9.10 -0.10
CA ALA A 202 -10.48 8.35 0.22
C ALA A 202 -11.69 8.91 -0.53
N PHE A 203 -11.83 10.24 -0.59
CA PHE A 203 -12.89 10.89 -1.33
C PHE A 203 -12.85 10.56 -2.82
N VAL A 204 -11.69 10.69 -3.47
CA VAL A 204 -11.52 10.39 -4.90
C VAL A 204 -11.90 8.93 -5.20
N ILE A 205 -11.44 8.00 -4.37
CA ILE A 205 -11.72 6.58 -4.54
C ILE A 205 -13.20 6.27 -4.36
N CYS A 206 -13.81 6.74 -3.27
CA CYS A 206 -15.23 6.55 -3.01
C CYS A 206 -16.09 7.16 -4.13
N PHE A 207 -15.78 8.38 -4.55
CA PHE A 207 -16.48 9.07 -5.64
C PHE A 207 -16.40 8.29 -6.96
N THR A 208 -15.19 7.95 -7.40
CA THR A 208 -14.96 7.27 -8.68
C THR A 208 -15.66 5.91 -8.72
N TYR A 209 -15.50 5.07 -7.68
CA TYR A 209 -16.16 3.76 -7.65
C TYR A 209 -17.68 3.86 -7.51
N PHE A 210 -18.20 4.80 -6.71
CA PHE A 210 -19.65 5.02 -6.62
C PHE A 210 -20.25 5.29 -8.00
N HIS A 211 -19.63 6.18 -8.78
CA HIS A 211 -20.09 6.47 -10.13
C HIS A 211 -19.90 5.29 -11.10
N ILE A 212 -18.80 4.55 -11.01
CA ILE A 212 -18.59 3.32 -11.81
C ILE A 212 -19.72 2.31 -11.52
N PHE A 213 -20.03 2.04 -10.25
CA PHE A 213 -21.09 1.10 -9.89
C PHE A 213 -22.47 1.56 -10.36
N LYS A 214 -22.75 2.87 -10.27
CA LYS A 214 -24.01 3.43 -10.78
C LYS A 214 -24.17 3.19 -12.28
N ILE A 215 -23.13 3.46 -13.06
CA ILE A 215 -23.12 3.25 -14.52
C ILE A 215 -23.24 1.76 -14.86
N CYS A 216 -22.49 0.90 -14.18
CA CYS A 216 -22.59 -0.56 -14.37
C CYS A 216 -24.00 -1.10 -14.07
N ARG A 217 -24.66 -0.57 -13.04
CA ARG A 217 -26.04 -0.97 -12.69
C ARG A 217 -27.04 -0.51 -13.74
N GLN A 218 -26.86 0.70 -14.29
CA GLN A 218 -27.69 1.21 -15.39
C GLN A 218 -27.56 0.35 -16.65
N HIS A 219 -26.34 0.04 -17.10
CA HIS A 219 -26.13 -0.84 -18.27
C HIS A 219 -26.72 -2.24 -18.06
N THR A 220 -26.59 -2.80 -16.85
CA THR A 220 -27.18 -4.12 -16.55
C THR A 220 -28.71 -4.08 -16.62
N LYS A 221 -29.33 -3.01 -16.11
CA LYS A 221 -30.78 -2.80 -16.21
C LYS A 221 -31.23 -2.68 -17.67
N GLU A 222 -30.54 -1.88 -18.47
CA GLU A 222 -30.87 -1.70 -19.90
C GLU A 222 -30.76 -3.01 -20.69
N ILE A 223 -29.76 -3.85 -20.42
CA ILE A 223 -29.60 -5.17 -21.05
C ILE A 223 -30.76 -6.09 -20.66
N ASN A 224 -31.11 -6.14 -19.37
CA ASN A 224 -32.21 -6.96 -18.89
C ASN A 224 -33.56 -6.49 -19.46
N ASP A 225 -33.78 -5.18 -19.55
CA ASP A 225 -34.99 -4.59 -20.15
C ASP A 225 -35.08 -4.89 -21.65
N ARG A 226 -33.94 -4.89 -22.38
CA ARG A 226 -33.89 -5.32 -23.79
C ARG A 226 -34.23 -6.80 -23.93
N ARG A 227 -33.69 -7.65 -23.05
CA ARG A 227 -33.97 -9.10 -23.04
C ARG A 227 -35.44 -9.41 -22.68
N ALA A 228 -36.04 -8.61 -21.80
CA ALA A 228 -37.46 -8.73 -21.45
C ALA A 228 -38.41 -8.26 -22.58
N ARG A 229 -38.01 -7.23 -23.34
CA ARG A 229 -38.79 -6.72 -24.50
C ARG A 229 -38.70 -7.62 -25.72
N PHE A 230 -37.59 -8.33 -25.90
CA PHE A 230 -37.37 -9.25 -27.02
C PHE A 230 -36.99 -10.64 -26.49
N PRO A 231 -37.96 -11.46 -26.05
CA PRO A 231 -37.73 -12.86 -25.72
C PRO A 231 -37.58 -13.65 -27.02
N SER A 232 -36.43 -13.54 -27.70
CA SER A 232 -36.11 -14.38 -28.86
C SER A 232 -35.77 -15.80 -28.38
N HIS A 233 -36.66 -16.75 -28.67
CA HIS A 233 -36.26 -18.14 -28.94
C HIS A 233 -35.23 -18.11 -30.07
N GLU A 234 -34.13 -18.87 -29.97
CA GLU A 234 -33.04 -18.98 -30.97
C GLU A 234 -31.89 -17.94 -30.93
N VAL A 235 -31.26 -17.72 -29.77
CA VAL A 235 -29.81 -17.43 -29.72
C VAL A 235 -29.16 -18.17 -28.55
N ASP A 236 -29.22 -19.51 -28.57
CA ASP A 236 -28.39 -20.36 -27.71
C ASP A 236 -26.96 -20.55 -28.27
N ALA A 237 -26.56 -19.76 -29.28
CA ALA A 237 -25.23 -19.80 -29.90
C ALA A 237 -24.32 -18.59 -29.57
N ALA A 238 -24.71 -17.74 -28.63
CA ALA A 238 -23.83 -16.72 -28.05
C ALA A 238 -23.93 -16.74 -26.52
N GLY A 239 -23.60 -17.90 -25.95
CA GLY A 239 -23.32 -18.05 -24.53
C GLY A 239 -22.09 -17.25 -24.13
N GLU A 240 -22.24 -15.93 -24.01
CA GLU A 240 -21.40 -15.15 -23.11
C GLU A 240 -22.33 -14.31 -22.23
N THR A 241 -22.35 -14.68 -20.95
CA THR A 241 -22.58 -13.77 -19.83
C THR A 241 -21.55 -12.63 -19.90
N GLY A 242 -21.68 -11.76 -20.90
CA GLY A 242 -20.82 -10.62 -21.18
C GLY A 242 -21.05 -9.52 -20.15
N HIS A 243 -20.61 -9.77 -18.92
CA HIS A 243 -19.95 -8.69 -18.19
C HIS A 243 -18.97 -8.07 -19.19
N SER A 244 -19.10 -6.78 -19.52
CA SER A 244 -18.03 -6.12 -20.25
C SER A 244 -16.72 -6.43 -19.51
N PRO A 245 -15.65 -6.85 -20.20
CA PRO A 245 -14.38 -7.19 -19.56
C PRO A 245 -13.91 -6.06 -18.62
N ASP A 246 -14.26 -4.81 -18.96
CA ASP A 246 -14.08 -3.61 -18.15
C ASP A 246 -14.79 -3.65 -16.79
N ARG A 247 -16.01 -4.19 -16.69
CA ARG A 247 -16.73 -4.34 -15.40
C ARG A 247 -16.05 -5.36 -14.49
N ARG A 248 -15.63 -6.49 -15.05
CA ARG A 248 -14.89 -7.52 -14.29
C ARG A 248 -13.57 -6.96 -13.78
N TYR A 249 -12.87 -6.21 -14.62
CA TYR A 249 -11.61 -5.54 -14.26
C TYR A 249 -11.82 -4.43 -13.20
N ALA A 250 -12.88 -3.62 -13.32
CA ALA A 250 -13.23 -2.61 -12.32
C ALA A 250 -13.60 -3.21 -10.96
N MET A 251 -14.31 -4.35 -10.92
CA MET A 251 -14.60 -5.05 -9.66
C MET A 251 -13.35 -5.64 -9.01
N VAL A 252 -12.39 -6.13 -9.81
CA VAL A 252 -11.08 -6.53 -9.31
C VAL A 252 -10.40 -5.35 -8.65
N LEU A 253 -10.27 -4.21 -9.36
CA LEU A 253 -9.63 -3.00 -8.84
C LEU A 253 -10.33 -2.47 -7.59
N PHE A 254 -11.66 -2.49 -7.56
CA PHE A 254 -12.43 -2.14 -6.37
C PHE A 254 -12.06 -3.03 -5.18
N ARG A 255 -12.01 -4.36 -5.38
CA ARG A 255 -11.59 -5.29 -4.31
C ARG A 255 -10.19 -4.94 -3.80
N ILE A 256 -9.24 -4.61 -4.69
CA ILE A 256 -7.88 -4.19 -4.29
C ILE A 256 -7.95 -2.94 -3.41
N THR A 257 -8.67 -1.92 -3.88
CA THR A 257 -8.77 -0.64 -3.16
C THR A 257 -9.53 -0.77 -1.84
N SER A 258 -10.55 -1.64 -1.75
CA SER A 258 -11.26 -1.92 -0.50
C SER A 258 -10.36 -2.60 0.53
N VAL A 259 -9.58 -3.62 0.13
CA VAL A 259 -8.63 -4.28 1.04
C VAL A 259 -7.60 -3.27 1.56
N PHE A 260 -7.12 -2.37 0.70
CA PHE A 260 -6.22 -1.29 1.12
C PHE A 260 -6.79 -0.47 2.27
N TYR A 261 -7.98 0.10 2.10
CA TYR A 261 -8.58 0.93 3.16
C TYR A 261 -8.96 0.13 4.40
N MET A 262 -9.36 -1.13 4.26
CA MET A 262 -9.66 -1.97 5.44
C MET A 262 -8.42 -2.24 6.29
N LEU A 263 -7.24 -2.38 5.68
CA LEU A 263 -5.97 -2.55 6.39
C LEU A 263 -5.43 -1.23 6.96
N TRP A 264 -5.74 -0.10 6.30
CA TRP A 264 -5.28 1.23 6.71
C TRP A 264 -6.17 1.92 7.74
N LEU A 265 -7.48 1.65 7.71
CA LEU A 265 -8.45 2.34 8.56
C LEU A 265 -8.13 2.20 10.07
N PRO A 266 -7.75 1.01 10.60
CA PRO A 266 -7.35 0.89 12.00
C PRO A 266 -6.18 1.81 12.38
N TYR A 267 -5.17 1.93 11.52
CA TYR A 267 -4.03 2.81 11.72
C TYR A 267 -4.43 4.28 11.70
N ILE A 268 -5.25 4.71 10.73
CA ILE A 268 -5.71 6.11 10.63
C ILE A 268 -6.54 6.49 11.85
N ILE A 269 -7.43 5.59 12.32
CA ILE A 269 -8.23 5.82 13.53
C ILE A 269 -7.32 5.94 14.75
N TYR A 270 -6.37 5.01 14.93
CA TYR A 270 -5.41 5.08 16.04
C TYR A 270 -4.59 6.37 16.00
N PHE A 271 -4.12 6.77 14.81
CA PHE A 271 -3.37 8.02 14.59
C PHE A 271 -4.17 9.27 14.95
N LEU A 272 -5.47 9.29 14.67
CA LEU A 272 -6.34 10.39 15.10
C LEU A 272 -6.55 10.39 16.63
N LEU A 273 -6.77 9.23 17.23
CA LEU A 273 -7.07 9.11 18.67
C LEU A 273 -5.86 9.41 19.56
N GLU A 274 -4.68 8.91 19.22
CA GLU A 274 -3.47 9.17 20.01
C GLU A 274 -2.97 10.61 19.81
N SER A 275 -3.01 11.15 18.58
CA SER A 275 -2.65 12.56 18.35
C SER A 275 -3.59 13.56 19.04
N SER A 276 -4.82 13.15 19.34
CA SER A 276 -5.78 13.91 20.15
C SER A 276 -5.72 13.57 21.65
N ARG A 277 -4.76 12.72 22.06
CA ARG A 277 -4.53 12.25 23.44
C ARG A 277 -5.73 11.55 24.07
N VAL A 278 -6.56 10.91 23.25
CA VAL A 278 -7.74 10.15 23.68
C VAL A 278 -7.37 8.72 24.08
N LEU A 279 -6.40 8.12 23.38
CA LEU A 279 -5.97 6.74 23.60
C LEU A 279 -4.46 6.62 23.37
N GLU A 280 -3.74 6.09 24.35
CA GLU A 280 -2.31 5.75 24.24
C GLU A 280 -2.14 4.26 24.56
N ASN A 281 -1.75 3.45 23.56
CA ASN A 281 -1.57 2.01 23.76
C ASN A 281 -0.49 1.47 22.80
N PRO A 282 0.72 1.14 23.30
CA PRO A 282 1.82 0.63 22.47
C PRO A 282 1.47 -0.63 21.66
N ALA A 283 0.67 -1.55 22.22
CA ALA A 283 0.25 -2.76 21.53
C ALA A 283 -0.65 -2.43 20.32
N LEU A 284 -1.59 -1.50 20.48
CA LEU A 284 -2.44 -1.04 19.37
C LEU A 284 -1.63 -0.26 18.32
N SER A 285 -0.67 0.56 18.75
CA SER A 285 0.28 1.23 17.84
C SER A 285 1.00 0.21 16.96
N PHE A 286 1.58 -0.82 17.58
CA PHE A 286 2.26 -1.90 16.86
C PHE A 286 1.31 -2.63 15.90
N LEU A 287 0.21 -3.18 16.42
CA LEU A 287 -0.72 -4.00 15.63
C LEU A 287 -1.28 -3.24 14.41
N THR A 288 -1.73 -2.00 14.61
CA THR A 288 -2.29 -1.20 13.53
C THR A 288 -1.23 -0.77 12.52
N THR A 289 -0.03 -0.44 12.96
CA THR A 289 1.09 -0.09 12.08
C THR A 289 1.51 -1.27 11.21
N TRP A 290 1.72 -2.45 11.78
CA TRP A 290 2.15 -3.63 11.03
C TRP A 290 1.04 -4.18 10.13
N LEU A 291 -0.24 -4.00 10.51
CA LEU A 291 -1.38 -4.27 9.63
C LEU A 291 -1.42 -3.33 8.42
N ALA A 292 -1.14 -2.02 8.61
CA ALA A 292 -1.02 -1.08 7.49
C ALA A 292 0.22 -1.36 6.62
N ILE A 293 1.33 -1.82 7.24
CA ILE A 293 2.52 -2.24 6.51
C ILE A 293 2.22 -3.47 5.66
N SER A 294 1.46 -4.46 6.17
CA SER A 294 1.18 -5.71 5.47
C SER A 294 0.39 -5.54 4.18
N ASN A 295 -0.29 -4.40 4.00
CA ASN A 295 -0.90 -4.04 2.73
C ASN A 295 0.08 -4.11 1.54
N SER A 296 1.36 -3.79 1.76
CA SER A 296 2.40 -3.85 0.71
C SER A 296 2.62 -5.27 0.17
N PHE A 297 2.33 -6.29 0.97
CA PHE A 297 2.30 -7.68 0.50
C PHE A 297 0.94 -8.04 -0.12
N CYS A 298 -0.16 -7.59 0.49
CA CYS A 298 -1.51 -7.85 -0.02
C CYS A 298 -1.70 -7.36 -1.46
N ASN A 299 -1.13 -6.21 -1.83
CA ASN A 299 -1.15 -5.71 -3.20
C ASN A 299 -0.65 -6.76 -4.21
N CYS A 300 0.51 -7.38 -3.95
CA CYS A 300 1.06 -8.46 -4.77
C CYS A 300 0.09 -9.66 -4.88
N VAL A 301 -0.43 -10.14 -3.75
CA VAL A 301 -1.37 -11.27 -3.72
C VAL A 301 -2.59 -10.96 -4.56
N ILE A 302 -3.15 -9.76 -4.43
CA ILE A 302 -4.37 -9.40 -5.13
C ILE A 302 -4.12 -9.28 -6.65
N TYR A 303 -3.00 -8.70 -7.10
CA TYR A 303 -2.64 -8.69 -8.52
C TYR A 303 -2.48 -10.10 -9.07
N SER A 304 -1.79 -10.98 -8.31
CA SER A 304 -1.55 -12.35 -8.71
C SER A 304 -2.82 -13.17 -8.85
N LEU A 305 -3.80 -12.99 -7.97
CA LEU A 305 -5.05 -13.75 -7.98
C LEU A 305 -6.06 -13.19 -9.00
N SER A 306 -6.02 -11.89 -9.24
CA SER A 306 -7.10 -11.21 -9.96
C SER A 306 -6.85 -11.04 -11.46
N ASN A 307 -5.59 -11.03 -11.90
CA ASN A 307 -5.25 -10.84 -13.31
C ASN A 307 -4.88 -12.18 -13.98
N SER A 308 -5.71 -12.64 -14.92
CA SER A 308 -5.48 -13.89 -15.66
C SER A 308 -4.20 -13.88 -16.49
N VAL A 309 -3.83 -12.73 -17.06
CA VAL A 309 -2.59 -12.54 -17.82
C VAL A 309 -1.38 -12.61 -16.89
N PHE A 310 -1.49 -12.02 -15.70
CA PHE A 310 -0.45 -12.13 -14.67
C PHE A 310 -0.24 -13.59 -14.24
N ARG A 311 -1.32 -14.34 -13.99
CA ARG A 311 -1.23 -15.78 -13.65
C ARG A 311 -0.56 -16.60 -14.75
N LEU A 312 -0.84 -16.28 -16.02
CA LEU A 312 -0.17 -16.94 -17.15
C LEU A 312 1.32 -16.62 -17.17
N GLY A 313 1.70 -15.36 -16.92
CA GLY A 313 3.10 -14.95 -16.77
C GLY A 313 3.80 -15.68 -15.63
N LEU A 314 3.14 -15.81 -14.48
CA LEU A 314 3.67 -16.53 -13.32
C LEU A 314 3.86 -18.03 -13.60
N ARG A 315 2.93 -18.69 -14.30
CA ARG A 315 3.07 -20.09 -14.71
C ARG A 315 4.26 -20.30 -15.63
N ARG A 316 4.38 -19.48 -16.68
CA ARG A 316 5.53 -19.53 -17.59
C ARG A 316 6.85 -19.32 -16.86
N LEU A 317 6.87 -18.39 -15.88
CA LEU A 317 8.05 -18.18 -15.04
C LEU A 317 8.40 -19.43 -14.22
N SER A 318 7.41 -20.03 -13.55
CA SER A 318 7.65 -21.24 -12.77
C SER A 318 8.17 -22.39 -13.63
N GLU A 319 7.68 -22.51 -14.87
CA GLU A 319 8.17 -23.50 -15.84
C GLU A 319 9.63 -23.26 -16.23
N THR A 320 10.02 -22.01 -16.52
CA THR A 320 11.41 -21.65 -16.87
C THR A 320 12.40 -21.84 -15.72
N ILE A 321 11.99 -21.48 -14.49
CA ILE A 321 12.84 -21.70 -13.30
C ILE A 321 12.98 -23.20 -13.04
N CYS A 322 11.89 -23.96 -13.15
CA CYS A 322 11.91 -25.41 -13.00
C CYS A 322 12.77 -26.11 -14.08
N SER A 323 12.78 -25.60 -15.32
CA SER A 323 13.65 -26.13 -16.38
C SER A 323 15.12 -25.76 -16.24
N SER A 324 15.45 -24.73 -15.44
CA SER A 324 16.82 -24.29 -15.18
C SER A 324 17.43 -24.93 -13.92
N CYS A 325 16.61 -25.64 -13.12
CA CYS A 325 16.99 -26.36 -11.91
C CYS A 325 17.28 -27.83 -12.22
#